data_AF-A0A9E5CKR9-F1
#
_entry.id   AF-A0A9E5CKR9-F1
#
_cell.length_a   1.000
_cell.length_b   1.000
_cell.length_c   1.000
_cell.angle_alpha   90.00
_cell.angle_beta   90.00
_cell.angle_gamma   90.00
#
_symmetry.space_group_name_H-M   'P 1'
#
loop_
_entity.id
_entity.type
_entity.pdbx_description
1 polymer ?
#
loop_
_entity_poly.entity_id
_entity_poly.type
_entity_poly.pdbx_seq_one_letter_code
_entity_poly.pdbx_strand_id
1 'polypeptide(L)'
;MATQTQEIKNMRLISHHDLNGYGNLGEGIALHQTPDGRRIFYMAHVGPPKDVTSVDVTDIANPKLIAQTDLEYPHLRSNSLSIVGDTMLVAYQSTDPNQPGTGVGVYDIRNAEEPRRIGFWDAQGPQSRGCHCLWWTDGDYAHLSTGTPDS
;
A
#
# COMPACT_ATOMS: atom_id res chain seq x y z
N MET A 1 25.95 15.20 7.59
CA MET A 1 25.34 14.32 6.58
C MET A 1 26.15 14.44 5.31
N ALA A 2 26.62 13.34 4.74
CA ALA A 2 27.34 13.39 3.47
C ALA A 2 26.36 13.78 2.36
N THR A 3 26.65 14.83 1.60
CA THR A 3 25.95 15.16 0.36
C THR A 3 26.29 14.08 -0.67
N GLN A 4 25.42 13.09 -0.85
CA GLN A 4 25.47 12.23 -2.02
C GLN A 4 25.04 13.04 -3.24
N THR A 5 25.88 13.05 -4.28
CA THR A 5 25.51 13.55 -5.59
C THR A 5 24.42 12.64 -6.15
N GLN A 6 23.23 13.17 -6.45
CA GLN A 6 22.19 12.40 -7.12
C GLN A 6 22.66 12.03 -8.53
N GLU A 7 22.66 10.73 -8.86
CA GLU A 7 22.92 10.27 -10.21
C GLU A 7 21.65 10.41 -11.06
N ILE A 8 21.64 11.38 -11.98
CA ILE A 8 20.49 11.68 -12.84
C ILE A 8 20.97 11.93 -14.28
N LYS A 9 20.36 11.27 -15.27
CA LYS A 9 20.59 11.48 -16.71
C LYS A 9 19.26 11.64 -17.43
N ASN A 10 19.11 12.69 -18.23
CA ASN A 10 17.90 12.99 -19.01
C ASN A 10 16.59 13.08 -18.19
N MET A 11 16.69 13.30 -16.88
CA MET A 11 15.56 13.53 -15.99
C MET A 11 15.82 14.77 -15.14
N ARG A 12 14.76 15.34 -14.58
CA ARG A 12 14.82 16.43 -13.62
C ARG A 12 14.03 16.04 -12.40
N LEU A 13 14.67 15.98 -11.23
CA LEU A 13 13.95 15.84 -9.97
C LEU A 13 13.08 17.08 -9.77
N ILE A 14 11.78 16.89 -9.57
CA ILE A 14 10.83 17.99 -9.32
C ILE A 14 10.69 18.21 -7.82
N SER A 15 10.48 17.14 -7.05
CA SER A 15 10.32 17.16 -5.60
C SER A 15 10.67 15.80 -5.01
N HIS A 16 10.79 15.74 -3.69
CA HIS A 16 11.04 14.52 -2.91
C HIS A 16 10.32 14.65 -1.56
N HIS A 17 9.69 13.58 -1.10
CA HIS A 17 9.09 13.47 0.22
C HIS A 17 9.67 12.21 0.89
N ASP A 18 10.17 12.34 2.12
CA ASP A 18 10.86 11.26 2.85
C ASP A 18 9.90 10.31 3.60
N LEU A 19 8.59 10.57 3.47
CA LEU A 19 7.50 9.83 4.11
C LEU A 19 7.62 9.80 5.64
N ASN A 20 8.07 10.90 6.24
CA ASN A 20 8.36 11.00 7.67
C ASN A 20 9.41 9.97 8.14
N GLY A 21 10.36 9.61 7.27
CA GLY A 21 11.41 8.64 7.56
C GLY A 21 11.03 7.17 7.32
N TYR A 22 9.81 6.89 6.86
CA TYR A 22 9.34 5.53 6.56
C TYR A 22 9.48 5.19 5.07
N GLY A 23 10.71 5.09 4.59
CA GLY A 23 11.01 4.79 3.17
C GLY A 23 10.93 3.31 2.77
N ASN A 24 10.48 2.42 3.66
CA ASN A 24 10.42 0.97 3.45
C ASN A 24 9.21 0.54 2.61
N LEU A 25 9.07 1.14 1.42
CA LEU A 25 7.95 0.91 0.52
C LEU A 25 8.04 -0.46 -0.19
N GLY A 26 6.88 -0.98 -0.56
CA GLY A 26 6.70 -2.20 -1.33
C GLY A 26 6.47 -1.98 -2.82
N GLU A 27 6.13 -3.08 -3.49
CA GLU A 27 5.82 -3.11 -4.92
C GLU A 27 4.47 -2.43 -5.24
N GLY A 28 3.54 -2.46 -4.28
CA GLY A 28 2.21 -1.89 -4.40
C GLY A 28 2.19 -0.37 -4.35
N ILE A 29 1.98 0.26 -5.50
CA ILE A 29 1.70 1.69 -5.60
C ILE A 29 0.52 1.94 -6.53
N ALA A 30 -0.27 2.97 -6.24
CA ALA A 30 -1.38 3.38 -7.09
C ALA A 30 -1.63 4.89 -7.01
N LEU A 31 -2.03 5.49 -8.12
CA LEU A 31 -2.48 6.87 -8.17
C LEU A 31 -4.01 6.88 -8.21
N HIS A 32 -4.63 7.49 -7.22
CA HIS A 32 -6.08 7.71 -7.14
C HIS A 32 -6.40 9.17 -7.46
N GLN A 33 -7.41 9.39 -8.29
CA GLN A 33 -7.96 10.72 -8.50
C GLN A 33 -9.27 10.83 -7.71
N THR A 34 -9.28 11.69 -6.71
CA THR A 34 -10.44 11.89 -5.83
C THR A 34 -11.55 12.67 -6.55
N PRO A 35 -12.81 12.61 -6.05
CA PRO A 35 -13.91 13.37 -6.64
C PRO A 35 -13.72 14.89 -6.67
N ASP A 36 -12.95 15.44 -5.73
CA ASP A 36 -12.59 16.87 -5.68
C ASP A 36 -11.41 17.24 -6.60
N GLY A 37 -10.87 16.28 -7.36
CA GLY A 37 -9.85 16.48 -8.38
C GLY A 37 -8.41 16.36 -7.89
N ARG A 38 -8.17 16.04 -6.61
CA ARG A 38 -6.83 15.77 -6.09
C ARG A 38 -6.27 14.46 -6.66
N ARG A 39 -4.95 14.37 -6.70
CA ARG A 39 -4.21 13.16 -7.08
C ARG A 39 -3.47 12.64 -5.87
N ILE A 40 -3.92 11.51 -5.34
CA ILE A 40 -3.37 10.90 -4.14
C ILE A 40 -2.58 9.67 -4.55
N PHE A 41 -1.30 9.66 -4.22
CA PHE A 41 -0.41 8.54 -4.46
C PHE A 41 -0.36 7.66 -3.22
N TYR A 42 -0.84 6.43 -3.33
CA TYR A 42 -0.85 5.42 -2.28
C TYR A 42 0.31 4.44 -2.48
N MET A 43 1.02 4.12 -1.41
CA MET A 43 2.17 3.20 -1.40
C MET A 43 2.07 2.25 -0.22
N ALA A 44 2.21 0.95 -0.47
CA ALA A 44 2.29 -0.08 0.57
C ALA A 44 3.70 -0.12 1.20
N HIS A 45 3.82 -0.58 2.44
CA HIS A 45 5.09 -0.78 3.13
C HIS A 45 5.43 -2.27 3.31
N VAL A 46 6.64 -2.67 2.92
CA VAL A 46 7.13 -4.06 3.04
C VAL A 46 7.61 -4.46 4.43
N GLY A 47 7.25 -3.68 5.45
CA GLY A 47 7.54 -4.04 6.82
C GLY A 47 7.01 -3.04 7.86
N PRO A 48 7.02 -3.45 9.14
CA PRO A 48 6.51 -2.64 10.23
C PRO A 48 7.31 -1.35 10.45
N PRO A 49 6.70 -0.34 11.09
CA PRO A 49 5.35 -0.36 11.66
C PRO A 49 4.24 0.05 10.68
N LYS A 50 4.59 0.61 9.52
CA LYS A 50 3.63 1.22 8.60
C LYS A 50 2.99 0.20 7.67
N ASP A 51 1.72 0.44 7.34
CA ASP A 51 0.92 -0.35 6.41
C ASP A 51 0.88 0.32 5.03
N VAL A 52 0.18 1.46 4.93
CA VAL A 52 0.06 2.25 3.70
C VAL A 52 0.34 3.73 4.02
N THR A 53 1.14 4.37 3.18
CA THR A 53 1.28 5.84 3.16
C THR A 53 0.59 6.40 1.93
N SER A 54 -0.12 7.52 2.08
CA SER A 54 -0.69 8.28 0.98
C SER A 54 -0.13 9.72 0.98
N VAL A 55 0.16 10.22 -0.22
CA VAL A 55 0.70 11.56 -0.45
C VAL A 55 -0.13 12.26 -1.51
N ASP A 56 -0.59 13.47 -1.23
CA ASP A 56 -1.17 14.36 -2.22
C ASP A 56 -0.05 14.87 -3.13
N VAL A 57 -0.15 14.51 -4.40
CA VAL A 57 0.77 14.88 -5.49
C VAL A 57 0.06 15.74 -6.54
N THR A 58 -1.04 16.40 -6.18
CA THR A 58 -1.74 17.36 -7.04
C THR A 58 -0.81 18.49 -7.44
N ASP A 59 -0.08 19.05 -6.47
CA ASP A 59 1.09 19.89 -6.72
C ASP A 59 2.35 19.03 -6.64
N ILE A 60 2.83 18.59 -7.81
CA ILE A 60 4.02 17.76 -7.94
C ILE A 60 5.30 18.44 -7.44
N ALA A 61 5.32 19.76 -7.23
CA ALA A 61 6.46 20.46 -6.64
C ALA A 61 6.44 20.44 -5.11
N ASN A 62 5.27 20.25 -4.50
CA ASN A 62 5.06 20.28 -3.05
C ASN A 62 4.20 19.09 -2.59
N PRO A 63 4.71 17.85 -2.69
CA PRO A 63 4.00 16.66 -2.22
C PRO A 63 3.70 16.74 -0.71
N LYS A 64 2.51 16.33 -0.29
CA LYS A 64 2.08 16.41 1.11
C LYS A 64 1.59 15.06 1.60
N LEU A 65 2.14 14.56 2.71
CA LEU A 65 1.60 13.38 3.38
C LEU A 65 0.15 13.62 3.82
N ILE A 66 -0.74 12.68 3.49
CA ILE A 66 -2.17 12.75 3.79
C ILE A 66 -2.54 11.73 4.87
N ALA A 67 -2.18 10.46 4.68
CA ALA A 67 -2.37 9.41 5.66
C ALA A 67 -1.14 8.51 5.72
N GLN A 68 -0.91 7.91 6.89
CA GLN A 68 0.14 6.92 7.11
C GLN A 68 -0.33 5.95 8.19
N THR A 69 -0.91 4.83 7.76
CA THR A 69 -1.53 3.84 8.65
C THR A 69 -0.49 2.88 9.22
N ASP A 70 -0.84 2.24 10.34
CA ASP A 70 0.00 1.24 11.00
C ASP A 70 -0.51 -0.17 10.71
N LEU A 71 0.41 -1.12 10.61
CA LEU A 71 0.07 -2.54 10.57
C LEU A 71 -0.54 -2.98 11.89
N GLU A 72 -1.55 -3.85 11.80
CA GLU A 72 -2.19 -4.44 12.98
C GLU A 72 -1.23 -5.36 13.77
N TYR A 73 -0.30 -6.02 13.06
CA TYR A 73 0.69 -6.89 13.68
C TYR A 73 2.10 -6.67 13.12
N PRO A 74 3.16 -6.79 13.94
CA PRO A 74 4.54 -6.53 13.53
C PRO A 74 5.14 -7.60 12.60
N HIS A 75 4.52 -8.78 12.49
CA HIS A 75 4.95 -9.84 11.59
C HIS A 75 4.42 -9.69 10.17
N LEU A 76 3.54 -8.70 9.93
CA LEU A 76 2.96 -8.45 8.63
C LEU A 76 3.84 -7.54 7.77
N ARG A 77 3.59 -7.62 6.47
CA ARG A 77 4.00 -6.64 5.47
C ARG A 77 2.90 -6.45 4.45
N SER A 78 2.77 -5.22 3.96
CA SER A 78 1.86 -4.83 2.89
C SER A 78 2.65 -4.80 1.60
N ASN A 79 2.59 -5.89 0.83
CA ASN A 79 3.43 -6.05 -0.36
C ASN A 79 2.88 -5.27 -1.55
N SER A 80 1.58 -5.38 -1.77
CA SER A 80 0.90 -4.97 -2.99
C SER A 80 -0.41 -4.25 -2.65
N LEU A 81 -0.78 -3.28 -3.47
CA LEU A 81 -2.09 -2.64 -3.42
C LEU A 81 -2.59 -2.32 -4.84
N SER A 82 -3.90 -2.19 -5.01
CA SER A 82 -4.53 -1.74 -6.24
C SER A 82 -5.80 -0.96 -5.94
N ILE A 83 -6.16 -0.03 -6.82
CA ILE A 83 -7.29 0.89 -6.63
C ILE A 83 -8.21 0.84 -7.84
N VAL A 84 -9.52 0.70 -7.60
CA VAL A 84 -10.58 0.89 -8.59
C VAL A 84 -11.66 1.78 -7.97
N GLY A 85 -11.97 2.91 -8.63
CA GLY A 85 -12.86 3.92 -8.06
C GLY A 85 -12.33 4.45 -6.72
N ASP A 86 -13.17 4.43 -5.68
CA ASP A 86 -12.82 4.83 -4.31
C ASP A 86 -12.47 3.63 -3.41
N THR A 87 -12.18 2.47 -3.99
CA THR A 87 -11.86 1.26 -3.23
C THR A 87 -10.42 0.86 -3.49
N MET A 88 -9.72 0.52 -2.41
CA MET A 88 -8.34 0.04 -2.43
C MET A 88 -8.26 -1.36 -1.84
N LEU A 89 -7.55 -2.25 -2.50
CA LEU A 89 -7.17 -3.56 -1.96
C LEU A 89 -5.73 -3.52 -1.50
N VAL A 90 -5.42 -4.15 -0.37
CA VAL A 90 -4.06 -4.27 0.17
C VAL A 90 -3.76 -5.73 0.50
N ALA A 91 -2.66 -6.26 -0.02
CA ALA A 91 -2.21 -7.63 0.20
C ALA A 91 -1.30 -7.72 1.43
N TYR A 92 -1.68 -8.57 2.39
CA TYR A 92 -0.96 -8.81 3.63
C TYR A 92 -0.33 -10.19 3.66
N GLN A 93 0.97 -10.21 3.94
CA GLN A 93 1.76 -11.44 4.09
C GLN A 93 2.54 -11.45 5.40
N SER A 94 2.82 -12.64 5.92
CA SER A 94 3.72 -12.88 7.04
C SER A 94 4.96 -13.68 6.64
N THR A 95 6.01 -13.60 7.47
CA THR A 95 7.21 -14.45 7.31
C THR A 95 6.91 -15.92 7.58
N ASP A 96 6.23 -16.19 8.70
CA ASP A 96 5.85 -17.53 9.13
C ASP A 96 4.43 -17.86 8.71
N PRO A 97 4.10 -19.14 8.42
CA PRO A 97 2.74 -19.51 8.09
C PRO A 97 1.80 -19.43 9.30
N ASN A 98 0.49 -19.51 9.04
CA ASN A 98 -0.57 -19.53 10.04
C ASN A 98 -0.57 -18.33 11.00
N GLN A 99 -0.21 -17.15 10.49
CA GLN A 99 -0.21 -15.92 11.26
C GLN A 99 -1.51 -15.13 11.06
N PRO A 100 -2.03 -14.49 12.12
CA PRO A 100 -3.24 -13.68 12.01
C PRO A 100 -2.99 -12.43 11.17
N GLY A 101 -4.06 -11.93 10.55
CA GLY A 101 -4.05 -10.72 9.72
C GLY A 101 -3.43 -10.93 8.33
N THR A 102 -3.18 -12.17 7.91
CA THR A 102 -2.72 -12.50 6.56
C THR A 102 -3.91 -12.63 5.59
N GLY A 103 -3.80 -12.06 4.39
CA GLY A 103 -4.90 -12.04 3.43
C GLY A 103 -5.00 -10.74 2.64
N VAL A 104 -6.22 -10.25 2.39
CA VAL A 104 -6.46 -9.02 1.61
C VAL A 104 -7.43 -8.11 2.36
N GLY A 105 -7.00 -6.88 2.65
CA GLY A 105 -7.87 -5.84 3.19
C GLY A 105 -8.55 -5.05 2.07
N VAL A 106 -9.81 -4.69 2.31
CA VAL A 106 -10.60 -3.81 1.44
C VAL A 106 -10.79 -2.48 2.15
N TYR A 107 -10.42 -1.38 1.50
CA TYR A 107 -10.44 -0.04 2.05
C TYR A 107 -11.32 0.89 1.22
N ASP A 108 -12.15 1.66 1.91
CA ASP A 108 -12.80 2.86 1.39
C ASP A 108 -11.83 4.02 1.51
N ILE A 109 -11.52 4.65 0.38
CA ILE A 109 -10.57 5.77 0.28
C ILE A 109 -11.24 7.04 -0.29
N ARG A 110 -12.57 7.12 -0.27
CA ARG A 110 -13.28 8.33 -0.74
C ARG A 110 -12.86 9.58 0.05
N ASN A 111 -12.63 9.41 1.35
CA ASN A 111 -11.96 10.40 2.19
C ASN A 111 -10.46 10.03 2.27
N ALA A 112 -9.62 10.75 1.51
CA ALA A 112 -8.21 10.40 1.39
C ALA A 112 -7.44 10.53 2.73
N GLU A 113 -7.91 11.44 3.59
CA GLU A 113 -7.40 11.70 4.94
C GLU A 113 -7.70 10.58 5.93
N GLU A 114 -8.72 9.76 5.65
CA GLU A 114 -9.17 8.70 6.54
C GLU A 114 -9.47 7.39 5.78
N PRO A 115 -8.44 6.71 5.23
CA PRO A 115 -8.61 5.38 4.63
C PRO A 115 -9.20 4.41 5.65
N ARG A 116 -10.33 3.79 5.33
CA ARG A 116 -11.09 2.96 6.28
C ARG A 116 -11.22 1.54 5.78
N ARG A 117 -10.76 0.57 6.57
CA ARG A 117 -10.97 -0.87 6.28
C ARG A 117 -12.47 -1.19 6.34
N ILE A 118 -13.04 -1.64 5.23
CA ILE A 118 -14.46 -2.00 5.07
C ILE A 118 -14.69 -3.50 4.92
N GLY A 119 -13.62 -4.27 4.72
CA GLY A 119 -13.69 -5.72 4.60
C GLY A 119 -12.31 -6.34 4.70
N PHE A 120 -12.29 -7.66 4.92
CA PHE A 120 -11.06 -8.44 4.95
C PHE A 120 -11.35 -9.86 4.43
N TRP A 121 -10.53 -10.32 3.51
CA TRP A 121 -10.49 -11.73 3.10
C TRP A 121 -9.35 -12.42 3.84
N ASP A 122 -9.70 -13.42 4.64
CA ASP A 122 -8.77 -14.15 5.49
C ASP A 122 -8.09 -15.29 4.73
N ALA A 123 -6.75 -15.29 4.77
CA ALA A 123 -5.90 -16.30 4.16
C ALA A 123 -5.08 -17.08 5.19
N GLN A 124 -5.34 -16.90 6.49
CA GLN A 124 -4.62 -17.64 7.53
C GLN A 124 -4.81 -19.15 7.37
N GLY A 125 -3.72 -19.91 7.42
CA GLY A 125 -3.75 -21.36 7.27
C GLY A 125 -2.44 -22.05 7.65
N PRO A 126 -2.44 -23.37 7.88
CA PRO A 126 -1.27 -24.13 8.35
C PRO A 126 -0.01 -23.94 7.49
N GLN A 127 -0.13 -23.84 6.16
CA GLN A 127 1.00 -23.52 5.28
C GLN A 127 0.91 -22.14 4.63
N SER A 128 -0.20 -21.42 4.81
CA SER A 128 -0.38 -20.11 4.21
C SER A 128 0.40 -19.03 4.95
N ARG A 129 1.09 -18.20 4.16
CA ARG A 129 1.70 -16.94 4.59
C ARG A 129 0.85 -15.71 4.22
N GLY A 130 -0.35 -15.90 3.69
CA GLY A 130 -1.19 -14.82 3.16
C GLY A 130 -0.96 -14.51 1.69
N CYS A 131 -1.25 -13.25 1.33
CA CYS A 131 -1.23 -12.76 -0.04
C CYS A 131 0.02 -11.91 -0.30
N HIS A 132 0.78 -12.25 -1.34
CA HIS A 132 1.98 -11.51 -1.73
C HIS A 132 1.70 -10.45 -2.79
N CYS A 133 0.86 -10.75 -3.78
CA CYS A 133 0.58 -9.81 -4.86
C CYS A 133 -0.88 -9.92 -5.27
N LEU A 134 -1.48 -8.78 -5.60
CA LEU A 134 -2.82 -8.73 -6.15
C LEU A 134 -2.86 -7.90 -7.43
N TRP A 135 -3.76 -8.27 -8.34
CA TRP A 135 -4.10 -7.49 -9.52
C TRP A 135 -5.61 -7.30 -9.56
N TRP A 136 -6.04 -6.05 -9.59
CA TRP A 136 -7.45 -5.69 -9.61
C TRP A 136 -7.65 -4.43 -10.41
N THR A 137 -8.46 -4.50 -11.46
CA THR A 137 -8.60 -3.42 -12.46
C THR A 137 -10.02 -3.18 -12.95
N ASP A 138 -10.91 -4.15 -12.80
CA ASP A 138 -12.28 -4.11 -13.35
C ASP A 138 -13.35 -3.75 -12.31
N GLY A 139 -13.03 -3.89 -11.02
CA GLY A 139 -13.99 -3.66 -9.93
C GLY A 139 -14.75 -4.92 -9.49
N ASP A 140 -14.68 -5.99 -10.28
CA ASP A 140 -15.48 -7.21 -10.08
C ASP A 140 -14.62 -8.37 -9.55
N TYR A 141 -13.40 -8.55 -10.08
CA TYR A 141 -12.56 -9.71 -9.76
C TYR A 141 -11.10 -9.32 -9.50
N ALA A 142 -10.60 -9.68 -8.31
CA ALA A 142 -9.18 -9.57 -7.98
C ALA A 142 -8.46 -10.91 -8.21
N HIS A 143 -7.29 -10.86 -8.84
CA HIS A 143 -6.41 -12.01 -9.02
C HIS A 143 -5.30 -11.97 -7.97
N LEU A 144 -5.17 -13.02 -7.17
CA LEU A 144 -4.32 -13.05 -5.98
C LEU A 144 -3.22 -14.12 -6.11
N SER A 145 -1.99 -13.77 -5.72
CA SER A 145 -0.93 -14.74 -5.44
C SER A 145 -0.85 -14.96 -3.93
N THR A 146 -1.40 -16.07 -3.46
CA THR A 146 -1.69 -16.30 -2.04
C THR A 146 -1.48 -17.76 -1.64
N GLY A 147 -1.21 -17.99 -0.35
CA GLY A 147 -1.55 -19.26 0.30
C GLY A 147 -3.04 -19.31 0.67
N THR A 148 -3.60 -20.50 0.81
CA THR A 148 -5.00 -20.69 1.25
C THR A 148 -5.06 -21.38 2.62
N PRO A 149 -6.17 -21.25 3.37
CA PRO A 149 -6.30 -21.89 4.68
C PRO A 149 -6.06 -23.41 4.68
N ASP A 150 -6.28 -24.09 3.56
CA ASP A 150 -6.13 -25.53 3.37
C ASP A 150 -4.85 -25.95 2.64
N SER A 151 -4.06 -24.99 2.17
CA SER A 151 -2.73 -25.25 1.62
C SER A 151 -1.76 -25.76 2.68
#